data_AF-A0A093XXE8-F1
#
_entry.id   AF-A0A093XXE8-F1
#
_cell.length_a   1.000
_cell.length_b   1.000
_cell.length_c   1.000
_cell.angle_alpha   90.00
_cell.angle_beta   90.00
_cell.angle_gamma   90.00
#
_symmetry.space_group_name_H-M   'P 1'
#
loop_
_entity.id
_entity.type
_entity.pdbx_description
1 polymer ?
#
loop_
_entity_poly.entity_id
_entity_poly.type
_entity_poly.pdbx_seq_one_letter_code
_entity_poly.pdbx_strand_id
1 'polypeptide(L)'
;MPTAAPESNITVIDTEENLLPLLDSLPSLAVEPPSLYINLEGIALGRHGCISILTLHIAPTKETYLIDIHVLKEAAFSTTTASGTSLKTILESPTIPKVVFDIRNDSDALFNLF
;
A
#
# COMPACT_ATOMS: atom_id res chain seq x y z
N MET A 1 9.31 -32.75 -13.70
CA MET A 1 8.10 -31.90 -13.77
C MET A 1 8.55 -30.48 -13.54
N PRO A 2 8.35 -29.53 -14.47
CA PRO A 2 8.61 -28.13 -14.17
C PRO A 2 7.52 -27.67 -13.21
N THR A 3 7.90 -27.31 -11.99
CA THR A 3 7.03 -26.61 -11.05
C THR A 3 6.67 -25.27 -11.71
N ALA A 4 5.39 -25.06 -12.02
CA ALA A 4 4.93 -23.74 -12.41
C ALA A 4 5.36 -22.74 -11.33
N ALA A 5 5.90 -21.60 -11.74
CA ALA A 5 6.16 -20.51 -10.81
C ALA A 5 4.86 -20.19 -10.06
N PRO A 6 4.91 -19.86 -8.76
CA PRO A 6 3.69 -19.49 -8.05
C PRO A 6 3.02 -18.32 -8.78
N GLU A 7 1.78 -18.52 -9.23
CA GLU A 7 0.96 -17.43 -9.77
C GLU A 7 0.76 -16.40 -8.65
N SER A 8 1.20 -15.18 -8.90
CA SER A 8 0.93 -14.04 -8.03
C SER A 8 -0.22 -13.26 -8.67
N ASN A 9 -1.31 -13.11 -7.93
CA ASN A 9 -2.41 -12.26 -8.35
C ASN A 9 -1.99 -10.81 -8.11
N ILE A 10 -1.86 -10.04 -9.19
CA ILE A 10 -1.48 -8.63 -9.18
C ILE A 10 -2.65 -7.82 -9.71
N THR A 11 -3.11 -6.84 -8.93
CA THR A 11 -4.16 -5.90 -9.30
C THR A 11 -3.61 -4.48 -9.29
N VAL A 12 -3.85 -3.71 -10.35
CA VAL A 12 -3.52 -2.28 -10.40
C VAL A 12 -4.73 -1.48 -9.89
N ILE A 13 -4.48 -0.51 -9.02
CA ILE A 13 -5.49 0.40 -8.48
C ILE A 13 -5.09 1.82 -8.88
N ASP A 14 -5.84 2.39 -9.80
CA ASP A 14 -5.65 3.73 -10.37
C ASP A 14 -6.90 4.62 -10.23
N THR A 15 -7.94 4.14 -9.53
CA THR A 15 -9.19 4.85 -9.26
C THR A 15 -9.62 4.71 -7.81
N GLU A 16 -10.32 5.73 -7.29
CA GLU A 16 -10.89 5.71 -5.94
C GLU A 16 -11.91 4.57 -5.77
N GLU A 17 -12.70 4.28 -6.81
CA GLU A 17 -13.68 3.18 -6.81
C GLU A 17 -13.03 1.82 -6.54
N ASN A 18 -11.87 1.55 -7.15
CA ASN A 18 -11.13 0.30 -6.92
C ASN A 18 -10.31 0.33 -5.61
N LEU A 19 -9.97 1.52 -5.11
CA LEU A 19 -9.25 1.68 -3.83
C LEU A 19 -10.15 1.38 -2.63
N LEU A 20 -11.41 1.78 -2.66
CA LEU A 20 -12.34 1.66 -1.54
C LEU A 20 -12.51 0.20 -1.04
N PRO A 21 -12.78 -0.81 -1.88
CA PRO A 21 -12.90 -2.19 -1.44
C PRO A 21 -11.61 -2.75 -0.82
N LEU A 22 -10.45 -2.33 -1.34
CA LEU A 22 -9.17 -2.70 -0.74
C LEU A 22 -9.09 -2.15 0.68
N LEU A 23 -9.33 -0.84 0.86
CA LEU A 23 -9.27 -0.18 2.17
C LEU A 23 -10.21 -0.80 3.21
N ASP A 24 -11.43 -1.19 2.82
CA ASP A 24 -12.38 -1.84 3.72
C ASP A 24 -11.90 -3.21 4.23
N SER A 25 -11.05 -3.90 3.46
CA SER A 25 -10.53 -5.21 3.84
C SER A 25 -9.38 -5.16 4.86
N LEU A 26 -8.56 -4.10 4.85
CA LEU A 26 -7.30 -4.05 5.58
C LEU A 26 -7.43 -4.09 7.12
N PRO A 27 -8.40 -3.40 7.76
CA PRO A 27 -8.50 -3.39 9.23
C PRO A 27 -8.78 -4.76 9.86
N SER A 28 -9.30 -5.72 9.08
CA SER A 28 -9.67 -7.07 9.54
C SER A 28 -8.52 -8.08 9.51
N LEU A 29 -7.38 -7.70 8.96
CA LEU A 29 -6.23 -8.59 8.78
C LEU A 29 -5.53 -8.91 10.09
N ALA A 30 -4.89 -10.08 10.14
CA ALA A 30 -4.10 -10.48 11.30
C ALA A 30 -2.88 -9.56 11.49
N VAL A 31 -2.62 -9.20 12.75
CA VAL A 31 -1.45 -8.38 13.13
C VAL A 31 -0.23 -9.23 13.50
N GLU A 32 -0.43 -10.50 13.86
CA GLU A 32 0.65 -11.45 14.17
C GLU A 32 0.36 -12.81 13.52
N PRO A 33 1.23 -13.31 12.61
CA PRO A 33 2.31 -12.56 11.98
C PRO A 33 1.79 -11.36 11.17
N PRO A 34 2.63 -10.33 10.89
CA PRO A 34 2.23 -9.18 10.09
C PRO A 34 1.65 -9.55 8.72
N SER A 35 0.51 -8.97 8.37
CA SER A 35 -0.15 -9.24 7.09
C SER A 35 0.29 -8.32 5.95
N LEU A 36 0.70 -7.08 6.24
CA LEU A 36 0.95 -6.05 5.23
C LEU A 36 2.45 -5.87 4.95
N TYR A 37 2.82 -6.05 3.69
CA TYR A 37 4.16 -5.79 3.17
C TYR A 37 4.09 -4.66 2.16
N ILE A 38 4.95 -3.66 2.32
CA ILE A 38 4.88 -2.41 1.56
C ILE A 38 6.23 -2.09 0.95
N ASN A 39 6.22 -1.56 -0.28
CA ASN A 39 7.36 -0.99 -0.97
C ASN A 39 6.91 0.21 -1.81
N LEU A 40 7.72 1.26 -1.89
CA LEU A 40 7.44 2.42 -2.73
C LEU A 40 8.44 2.52 -3.88
N GLU A 41 7.94 2.90 -5.05
CA GLU A 41 8.76 3.23 -6.21
C GLU A 41 8.46 4.65 -6.66
N GLY A 42 9.49 5.35 -7.14
CA GLY A 42 9.37 6.75 -7.53
C GLY A 42 10.64 7.33 -8.14
N ILE A 43 10.59 8.61 -8.51
CA ILE A 43 11.75 9.34 -9.04
C ILE A 43 12.40 10.09 -7.89
N ALA A 44 13.69 9.82 -7.66
CA ALA A 44 14.45 10.40 -6.54
C ALA A 44 13.71 10.24 -5.19
N LEU A 45 13.23 9.02 -4.91
CA LEU A 45 12.36 8.70 -3.77
C LEU A 45 12.89 9.28 -2.45
N GLY A 46 12.05 10.10 -1.81
CA GLY A 46 12.35 10.89 -0.61
C GLY A 46 11.57 12.20 -0.66
N ARG A 47 11.80 13.11 0.30
CA ARG A 47 11.07 14.39 0.41
C ARG A 47 11.16 15.37 -0.78
N HIS A 48 12.10 15.16 -1.68
CA HIS A 48 12.35 16.04 -2.83
C HIS A 48 11.99 15.40 -4.18
N GLY A 49 11.56 14.14 -4.16
CA GLY A 49 11.17 13.40 -5.35
C GLY A 49 9.65 13.24 -5.44
N CYS A 50 9.24 12.07 -5.92
CA CYS A 50 7.84 11.66 -5.92
C CYS A 50 7.69 10.18 -5.56
N ILE A 51 6.48 9.80 -5.18
CA ILE A 51 6.04 8.40 -5.15
C ILE A 51 5.20 8.19 -6.40
N SER A 52 5.54 7.18 -7.21
CA SER A 52 4.79 6.80 -8.41
C SER A 52 3.88 5.61 -8.13
N ILE A 53 4.38 4.59 -7.44
CA ILE A 53 3.64 3.36 -7.14
C ILE A 53 3.87 2.98 -5.68
N LEU A 54 2.79 2.61 -4.99
CA LEU A 54 2.85 1.89 -3.72
C LEU A 54 2.44 0.44 -3.96
N THR A 55 3.37 -0.48 -3.72
CA THR A 55 3.09 -1.91 -3.75
C THR A 55 2.63 -2.34 -2.36
N LEU A 56 1.44 -2.95 -2.29
CA LEU A 56 0.90 -3.57 -1.08
C LEU A 56 0.71 -5.06 -1.32
N HIS A 57 1.46 -5.88 -0.59
CA HIS A 57 1.29 -7.33 -0.59
C HIS A 57 0.61 -7.78 0.70
N ILE A 58 -0.47 -8.56 0.56
CA ILE A 58 -1.24 -9.14 1.67
C ILE A 58 -0.83 -10.60 1.82
N ALA A 59 0.03 -10.90 2.80
CA ALA A 59 0.66 -12.22 2.93
C ALA A 59 -0.32 -13.40 3.11
N PRO A 60 -1.41 -13.29 3.91
CA PRO A 60 -2.36 -14.39 4.08
C PRO A 60 -3.07 -14.81 2.78
N THR A 61 -3.38 -13.84 1.90
CA THR A 61 -4.08 -14.10 0.63
C THR A 61 -3.14 -14.24 -0.55
N LYS A 62 -1.88 -13.82 -0.41
CA LYS A 62 -0.86 -13.73 -1.47
C LYS A 62 -1.24 -12.76 -2.60
N GLU A 63 -2.19 -11.88 -2.35
CA GLU A 63 -2.62 -10.84 -3.29
C GLU A 63 -1.67 -9.66 -3.23
N THR A 64 -1.36 -9.09 -4.40
CA THR A 64 -0.51 -7.90 -4.52
C THR A 64 -1.26 -6.80 -5.25
N TYR A 65 -1.27 -5.61 -4.66
CA TYR A 65 -1.89 -4.43 -5.23
C TYR A 65 -0.81 -3.41 -5.58
N LEU A 66 -0.84 -2.91 -6.81
CA LEU A 66 -0.03 -1.80 -7.26
C LEU A 66 -0.93 -0.56 -7.27
N ILE A 67 -0.83 0.27 -6.24
CA ILE A 67 -1.59 1.50 -6.12
C ILE A 67 -0.83 2.59 -6.88
N ASP A 68 -1.44 3.10 -7.95
CA ASP A 68 -0.87 4.13 -8.80
C ASP A 68 -1.02 5.51 -8.12
N ILE A 69 -0.01 5.87 -7.33
CA ILE A 69 0.06 7.14 -6.61
C ILE A 69 0.24 8.30 -7.59
N HIS A 70 0.81 8.06 -8.77
CA HIS A 70 0.97 9.09 -9.79
C HIS A 70 -0.39 9.54 -10.36
N VAL A 71 -1.29 8.58 -10.64
CA VAL A 71 -2.64 8.85 -11.12
C VAL A 71 -3.53 9.39 -10.00
N LEU A 72 -3.57 8.71 -8.85
CA LEU A 72 -4.46 9.05 -7.74
C LEU A 72 -4.03 10.30 -6.97
N LYS A 73 -2.73 10.61 -6.92
CA LYS A 73 -2.16 11.73 -6.16
C LYS A 73 -2.64 11.73 -4.71
N GLU A 74 -3.09 12.89 -4.20
CA GLU A 74 -3.62 13.03 -2.84
C GLU A 74 -4.82 12.11 -2.55
N ALA A 75 -5.62 11.75 -3.57
CA ALA A 75 -6.76 10.88 -3.39
C ALA A 75 -6.36 9.48 -2.90
N ALA A 76 -5.15 9.00 -3.22
CA ALA A 76 -4.65 7.72 -2.70
C ALA A 76 -4.61 7.66 -1.17
N PHE A 77 -4.38 8.81 -0.52
CA PHE A 77 -4.21 8.91 0.93
C PHE A 77 -5.42 9.54 1.64
N SER A 78 -6.20 10.37 0.94
CA SER A 78 -7.37 11.09 1.48
C SER A 78 -8.71 10.40 1.21
N THR A 79 -8.81 9.50 0.24
CA THR A 79 -10.03 8.71 0.01
C THR A 79 -10.35 7.90 1.26
N THR A 80 -11.56 8.06 1.78
CA THR A 80 -12.04 7.36 2.97
C THR A 80 -13.22 6.45 2.63
N THR A 81 -13.21 5.24 3.20
CA THR A 81 -14.40 4.38 3.21
C THR A 81 -15.48 4.96 4.12
N ALA A 82 -16.68 4.36 4.10
CA ALA A 82 -17.79 4.79 4.95
C ALA A 82 -17.47 4.74 6.47
N SER A 83 -16.49 3.91 6.87
CA SER A 83 -16.01 3.83 8.26
C SER A 83 -14.93 4.87 8.60
N GLY A 84 -14.55 5.72 7.65
CA GLY A 84 -13.48 6.70 7.79
C GLY A 84 -12.07 6.14 7.58
N THR A 85 -11.94 4.92 7.04
CA THR A 85 -10.64 4.29 6.78
C THR A 85 -10.05 4.82 5.48
N SER A 86 -8.84 5.36 5.54
CA SER A 86 -8.01 5.73 4.38
C SER A 86 -6.65 5.04 4.40
N LEU A 87 -5.94 5.02 3.27
CA LEU A 87 -4.57 4.49 3.23
C LEU A 87 -3.67 5.19 4.24
N LYS A 88 -3.83 6.51 4.43
CA LYS A 88 -3.11 7.28 5.45
C LYS A 88 -3.37 6.73 6.85
N THR A 89 -4.63 6.54 7.23
CA THR A 89 -4.97 6.01 8.57
C THR A 89 -4.44 4.59 8.79
N ILE A 90 -4.37 3.75 7.74
CA ILE A 90 -3.78 2.41 7.81
C ILE A 90 -2.26 2.50 8.04
N LEU A 91 -1.57 3.36 7.30
CA LEU A 91 -0.12 3.55 7.42
C LEU A 91 0.26 4.14 8.78
N GLU A 92 -0.50 5.11 9.28
CA GLU A 92 -0.29 5.76 10.58
C GLU A 92 -0.79 4.93 11.78
N SER A 93 -1.55 3.86 11.54
CA SER A 93 -2.13 3.05 12.62
C SER A 93 -1.04 2.44 13.52
N PRO A 94 -1.14 2.62 14.86
CA PRO A 94 -0.19 2.02 15.80
C PRO A 94 -0.44 0.52 16.01
N THR A 95 -1.59 0.00 15.59
CA THR A 95 -1.98 -1.41 15.83
C THR A 95 -1.83 -2.30 14.60
N ILE A 96 -1.75 -1.73 13.39
CA ILE A 96 -1.53 -2.47 12.15
C ILE A 96 -0.03 -2.48 11.84
N PRO A 97 0.66 -3.63 11.86
CA PRO A 97 2.07 -3.70 11.49
C PRO A 97 2.25 -3.60 9.98
N LYS A 98 3.25 -2.80 9.55
CA LYS A 98 3.68 -2.69 8.16
C LYS A 98 5.09 -3.24 8.06
N VAL A 99 5.31 -4.25 7.24
CA VAL A 99 6.64 -4.79 6.95
C VAL A 99 7.21 -4.05 5.76
N VAL A 100 8.33 -3.36 5.98
CA VAL A 100 9.05 -2.61 4.93
C VAL A 100 10.54 -2.85 5.09
N PHE A 101 11.23 -3.04 3.97
CA PHE A 101 12.67 -3.23 3.93
C PHE A 101 13.35 -1.89 3.66
N ASP A 102 14.27 -1.49 4.52
CA ASP A 102 15.01 -0.23 4.40
C ASP A 102 14.11 1.02 4.23
N ILE A 103 13.18 1.19 5.17
CA ILE A 103 12.10 2.20 5.17
C ILE A 103 12.53 3.69 5.09
N ARG A 104 13.84 4.02 5.10
CA ARG A 104 14.31 5.40 5.33
C ARG A 104 13.78 6.40 4.29
N ASN A 105 13.93 6.09 3.01
CA ASN A 105 13.49 6.99 1.93
C ASN A 105 11.98 6.92 1.74
N ASP A 106 11.39 5.75 1.88
CA ASP A 106 9.94 5.55 1.80
C ASP A 106 9.20 6.36 2.87
N SER A 107 9.66 6.29 4.12
CA SER A 107 9.11 7.08 5.22
C SER A 107 9.34 8.58 5.02
N ASP A 108 10.51 8.98 4.52
CA ASP A 108 10.79 10.39 4.23
C ASP A 108 9.86 10.92 3.13
N ALA A 109 9.62 10.12 2.09
CA ALA A 109 8.69 10.45 1.01
C ALA A 109 7.24 10.55 1.53
N LEU A 110 6.76 9.52 2.23
CA LEU A 110 5.40 9.48 2.77
C LEU A 110 5.13 10.71 3.67
N PHE A 111 6.02 11.00 4.61
CA PHE A 111 5.81 12.06 5.59
C PHE A 111 5.87 13.48 5.01
N ASN A 112 6.72 13.72 4.01
CA ASN A 112 6.92 15.07 3.48
C ASN A 112 6.04 15.37 2.27
N LEU A 113 5.50 14.36 1.58
CA LEU A 113 4.72 14.53 0.36
C LEU A 113 3.21 14.34 0.54
N PHE A 114 2.74 13.65 1.59
CA PHE A 114 1.33 13.29 1.80
C PHE A 114 0.91 13.31 3.29
#